data_AF-A0A7W0F718-F1
#
_entry.id   AF-A0A7W0F718-F1
#
_cell.length_a   1.000
_cell.length_b   1.000
_cell.length_c   1.000
_cell.angle_alpha   90.00
_cell.angle_beta   90.00
_cell.angle_gamma   90.00
#
_symmetry.space_group_name_H-M   'P 1'
#
loop_
_entity.id
_entity.type
_entity.pdbx_description
1 polymer ?
#
loop_
_entity_poly.entity_id
_entity_poly.type
_entity_poly.pdbx_seq_one_letter_code
_entity_poly.pdbx_strand_id
1 'polypeptide(L)'
;MRFFVLYVLMTLTMLFPSVIHGQGRTLNILYTGGVNGELEPCGCSPKTDFGGVARRAGYLTEREKTLSPYILIGTGNFLDKDTPQGRLKAEAMKEAIFRAHFVEKKNIGDIKVLKEIGEKMGLGISFSKKLRAGDKAKDVQKALDMARAYGVTETPTLIIAGNIMTSPHAFNHNIDAFRKNAMMILESMLK
;
A
#
# COMPACT_ATOMS: atom_id res chain seq x y z
N MET A 1 -40.18 -54.63 -9.81
CA MET A 1 -40.40 -53.19 -10.12
C MET A 1 -39.53 -52.23 -9.31
N ARG A 2 -39.40 -52.34 -7.97
CA ARG A 2 -38.61 -51.38 -7.16
C ARG A 2 -37.12 -51.28 -7.56
N PHE A 3 -36.46 -52.41 -7.85
CA PHE A 3 -35.05 -52.42 -8.27
C PHE A 3 -34.81 -51.82 -9.67
N PHE A 4 -35.77 -51.95 -10.59
CA PHE A 4 -35.66 -51.39 -11.94
C PHE A 4 -35.78 -49.86 -11.91
N VAL A 5 -36.67 -49.33 -11.07
CA VAL A 5 -36.82 -47.89 -10.86
C VAL A 5 -35.53 -47.29 -10.25
N LEU A 6 -34.91 -47.98 -9.30
CA LEU A 6 -33.62 -47.56 -8.72
C LEU A 6 -32.49 -47.53 -9.77
N TYR A 7 -32.44 -48.52 -10.65
CA TYR A 7 -31.42 -48.56 -11.71
C TYR A 7 -31.59 -47.44 -12.73
N VAL A 8 -32.84 -47.14 -13.12
CA VAL A 8 -33.16 -46.04 -14.04
C VAL A 8 -32.88 -44.68 -13.39
N LEU A 9 -33.15 -44.52 -12.08
CA LEU A 9 -32.86 -43.26 -11.37
C LEU A 9 -31.35 -43.02 -11.26
N MET A 10 -30.57 -44.09 -11.01
CA MET A 10 -29.11 -44.03 -10.86
C MET A 10 -28.42 -43.72 -12.20
N THR A 11 -28.88 -44.30 -13.31
CA THR A 11 -28.35 -43.96 -14.64
C THR A 11 -28.74 -42.55 -15.07
N LEU A 12 -29.94 -42.08 -14.71
CA LEU A 12 -30.38 -40.70 -14.97
C LEU A 12 -29.50 -39.68 -14.23
N THR A 13 -29.08 -39.96 -12.99
CA THR A 13 -28.16 -39.07 -12.25
C THR A 13 -26.73 -39.03 -12.81
N MET A 14 -26.27 -40.08 -13.50
CA MET A 14 -24.96 -40.08 -14.16
C MET A 14 -24.94 -39.32 -15.49
N LEU A 15 -26.10 -39.16 -16.14
CA LEU A 15 -26.23 -38.48 -17.45
C LEU A 15 -26.38 -36.96 -17.35
N PHE A 16 -26.57 -36.41 -16.14
CA PHE A 16 -26.56 -34.97 -15.88
C PHE A 16 -25.28 -34.59 -15.15
N PRO A 17 -24.15 -34.35 -15.85
CA PRO A 17 -23.00 -33.73 -15.21
C PRO A 17 -23.48 -32.42 -14.60
N SER A 18 -23.36 -32.31 -13.28
CA SER A 18 -23.64 -31.07 -12.56
C SER A 18 -22.69 -30.02 -13.13
N VAL A 19 -23.22 -29.11 -13.94
CA VAL A 19 -22.43 -27.98 -14.45
C VAL A 19 -22.16 -27.08 -13.25
N ILE A 20 -21.03 -27.32 -12.58
CA ILE A 20 -20.51 -26.44 -11.54
C ILE A 20 -20.14 -25.13 -12.24
N HIS A 21 -21.07 -24.19 -12.25
CA HIS A 21 -20.79 -22.82 -12.64
C HIS A 21 -19.91 -22.20 -11.56
N GLY A 22 -18.59 -22.21 -11.77
CA GLY A 22 -17.69 -21.38 -11.01
C GLY A 22 -18.03 -19.92 -11.28
N GLN A 23 -18.79 -19.29 -10.39
CA GLN A 23 -18.96 -17.85 -10.43
C GLN A 23 -17.58 -17.21 -10.21
N GLY A 24 -16.97 -16.72 -11.30
CA GLY A 24 -15.80 -15.87 -11.19
C GLY A 24 -16.19 -14.62 -10.43
N ARG A 25 -15.74 -14.50 -9.18
CA ARG A 25 -15.94 -13.29 -8.38
C ARG A 25 -14.92 -12.25 -8.81
N THR A 26 -15.39 -11.07 -9.19
CA THR A 26 -14.53 -9.94 -9.54
C THR A 26 -14.09 -9.25 -8.26
N LEU A 27 -12.79 -9.23 -7.98
CA LEU A 27 -12.20 -8.41 -6.93
C LEU A 27 -11.83 -7.04 -7.51
N ASN A 28 -12.29 -5.97 -6.86
CA ASN A 28 -11.85 -4.63 -7.21
C ASN A 28 -10.56 -4.28 -6.46
N ILE A 29 -9.46 -4.08 -7.18
CA ILE A 29 -8.24 -3.50 -6.58
C ILE A 29 -8.32 -1.99 -6.79
N LEU A 30 -8.67 -1.27 -5.72
CA LEU A 30 -8.64 0.18 -5.71
C LEU A 30 -7.22 0.64 -5.41
N TYR A 31 -6.50 0.99 -6.45
CA TYR A 31 -5.17 1.58 -6.33
C TYR A 31 -5.28 3.10 -6.23
N THR A 32 -4.78 3.68 -5.13
CA THR A 32 -4.76 5.14 -4.94
C THR A 32 -3.38 5.61 -4.46
N GLY A 33 -2.81 6.55 -5.20
CA GLY A 33 -1.72 7.41 -4.76
C GLY A 33 -2.24 8.84 -4.56
N GLY A 34 -1.59 9.63 -3.71
CA GLY A 34 -1.95 11.03 -3.51
C GLY A 34 -2.98 11.26 -2.40
N VAL A 35 -2.50 11.43 -1.16
CA VAL A 35 -3.32 11.97 -0.07
C VAL A 35 -3.49 13.49 -0.18
N ASN A 36 -2.59 14.12 -0.93
CA ASN A 36 -2.59 15.54 -1.29
C ASN A 36 -3.35 15.68 -2.63
N GLY A 37 -4.65 15.91 -2.58
CA GLY A 37 -5.47 16.14 -3.78
C GLY A 37 -6.72 16.93 -3.41
N GLU A 38 -6.91 18.08 -4.02
CA GLU A 38 -8.05 18.97 -3.78
C GLU A 38 -9.21 18.61 -4.72
N LEU A 39 -10.46 18.85 -4.29
CA LEU A 39 -11.60 19.00 -5.18
C LEU A 39 -12.36 20.28 -4.75
N GLU A 40 -12.09 21.35 -5.50
CA GLU A 40 -12.96 22.49 -5.89
C GLU A 40 -13.46 23.46 -4.78
N PRO A 41 -13.70 24.77 -5.02
CA PRO A 41 -13.08 25.75 -5.90
C PRO A 41 -12.62 26.98 -5.09
N CYS A 42 -11.93 26.83 -3.96
CA CYS A 42 -11.64 28.01 -3.12
C CYS A 42 -10.34 27.86 -2.36
N GLY A 43 -9.30 28.55 -2.84
CA GLY A 43 -8.02 28.57 -2.16
C GLY A 43 -8.15 29.03 -0.72
N CYS A 44 -7.73 28.19 0.23
CA CYS A 44 -7.45 28.57 1.62
C CYS A 44 -6.58 27.52 2.34
N SER A 45 -5.37 27.94 2.70
CA SER A 45 -4.45 27.40 3.72
C SER A 45 -3.46 26.26 3.33
N PRO A 46 -2.24 26.61 2.87
CA PRO A 46 -1.19 25.65 2.48
C PRO A 46 -0.52 24.86 3.62
N LYS A 47 -1.09 24.85 4.84
CA LYS A 47 -0.42 24.28 6.04
C LYS A 47 -1.00 22.95 6.52
N THR A 48 -2.17 22.50 6.05
CA THR A 48 -2.76 21.18 6.41
C THR A 48 -3.78 20.70 5.37
N ASP A 49 -3.34 20.33 4.16
CA ASP A 49 -4.24 19.85 3.10
C ASP A 49 -4.43 18.32 3.13
N PHE A 50 -5.62 17.87 3.55
CA PHE A 50 -6.03 16.46 3.53
C PHE A 50 -7.20 16.17 2.57
N GLY A 51 -7.47 17.06 1.60
CA GLY A 51 -8.59 16.92 0.65
C GLY A 51 -8.65 15.56 -0.04
N GLY A 52 -7.50 14.91 -0.27
CA GLY A 52 -7.44 13.60 -0.91
C GLY A 52 -7.91 12.47 0.00
N VAL A 53 -7.84 12.64 1.32
CA VAL A 53 -8.41 11.71 2.31
C VAL A 53 -9.94 11.81 2.29
N ALA A 54 -10.48 13.03 2.40
CA ALA A 54 -11.92 13.26 2.40
C ALA A 54 -12.57 12.81 1.08
N ARG A 55 -11.95 13.13 -0.06
CA ARG A 55 -12.37 12.65 -1.39
C ARG A 55 -12.43 11.12 -1.47
N ARG A 56 -11.40 10.44 -0.96
CA ARG A 56 -11.35 8.97 -0.96
C ARG A 56 -12.44 8.39 -0.08
N ALA A 57 -12.63 8.94 1.13
CA ALA A 57 -13.70 8.52 2.02
C ALA A 57 -15.07 8.66 1.33
N GLY A 58 -15.35 9.82 0.72
CA GLY A 58 -16.59 10.05 -0.03
C GLY A 58 -16.80 9.05 -1.17
N TYR A 59 -15.79 8.84 -2.02
CA TYR A 59 -15.87 7.90 -3.14
C TYR A 59 -16.11 6.45 -2.69
N LEU A 60 -15.40 6.02 -1.63
CA LEU A 60 -15.54 4.68 -1.07
C LEU A 60 -16.92 4.47 -0.45
N THR A 61 -17.42 5.45 0.33
CA THR A 61 -18.74 5.37 0.96
C THR A 61 -19.87 5.39 -0.08
N GLU A 62 -19.78 6.26 -1.10
CA GLU A 62 -20.81 6.35 -2.15
C GLU A 62 -20.93 5.06 -2.98
N ARG A 63 -19.80 4.38 -3.22
CA ARG A 63 -19.72 3.23 -4.14
C ARG A 63 -19.47 1.90 -3.46
N GLU A 64 -19.60 1.83 -2.14
CA GLU A 64 -19.31 0.62 -1.34
C GLU A 64 -20.03 -0.61 -1.90
N LYS A 65 -21.32 -0.50 -2.22
CA LYS A 65 -22.13 -1.61 -2.75
C LYS A 65 -21.69 -2.10 -4.13
N THR A 66 -21.08 -1.23 -4.94
CA THR A 66 -20.63 -1.57 -6.29
C THR A 66 -19.18 -2.04 -6.30
N LEU A 67 -18.37 -1.50 -5.38
CA LEU A 67 -16.94 -1.83 -5.27
C LEU A 67 -16.70 -3.08 -4.44
N SER A 68 -17.60 -3.44 -3.52
CA SER A 68 -17.42 -4.63 -2.68
C SER A 68 -17.51 -5.93 -3.49
N PRO A 69 -16.58 -6.89 -3.30
CA PRO A 69 -15.38 -6.82 -2.47
C PRO A 69 -14.26 -5.99 -3.12
N TYR A 70 -13.59 -5.11 -2.34
CA TYR A 70 -12.41 -4.38 -2.81
C TYR A 70 -11.23 -4.43 -1.84
N ILE A 71 -10.01 -4.41 -2.38
CA ILE A 71 -8.78 -4.12 -1.65
C ILE A 71 -8.35 -2.70 -2.01
N LEU A 72 -8.21 -1.83 -1.00
CA LEU A 72 -7.65 -0.50 -1.18
C LEU A 72 -6.12 -0.54 -1.01
N ILE A 73 -5.39 -0.33 -2.09
CA ILE A 73 -3.94 -0.17 -2.09
C ILE A 73 -3.62 1.32 -2.05
N GLY A 74 -3.28 1.82 -0.87
CA GLY A 74 -2.77 3.17 -0.69
C GLY A 74 -1.25 3.21 -0.87
N THR A 75 -0.75 3.79 -1.96
CA THR A 75 0.70 4.00 -2.15
C THR A 75 1.22 5.29 -1.51
N GLY A 76 0.33 6.01 -0.82
CA GLY A 76 0.62 7.31 -0.24
C GLY A 76 0.94 8.35 -1.32
N ASN A 77 1.29 9.55 -0.87
CA ASN A 77 2.12 10.54 -1.57
C ASN A 77 2.39 11.67 -0.57
N PHE A 78 3.13 11.39 0.50
CA PHE A 78 3.51 12.42 1.49
C PHE A 78 4.52 13.44 0.93
N LEU A 79 4.92 13.27 -0.34
CA LEU A 79 5.80 14.17 -1.06
C LEU A 79 4.93 15.16 -1.85
N ASP A 80 5.30 16.43 -1.83
CA ASP A 80 4.43 17.55 -2.21
C ASP A 80 3.98 17.57 -3.69
N LYS A 81 4.55 16.78 -4.59
CA LYS A 81 4.24 16.82 -6.04
C LYS A 81 4.29 15.45 -6.72
N ASP A 82 3.13 14.98 -7.17
CA ASP A 82 2.99 13.75 -7.97
C ASP A 82 3.20 13.97 -9.47
N THR A 83 4.44 14.23 -9.89
CA THR A 83 4.78 14.33 -11.32
C THR A 83 5.51 13.08 -11.79
N PRO A 84 5.45 12.68 -13.08
CA PRO A 84 6.25 11.58 -13.61
C PRO A 84 7.75 11.73 -13.27
N GLN A 85 8.28 12.94 -13.41
CA GLN A 85 9.65 13.28 -13.06
C GLN A 85 9.90 13.19 -11.54
N GLY A 86 8.93 13.61 -10.73
CA GLY A 86 8.98 13.48 -9.28
C GLY A 86 9.05 12.03 -8.82
N ARG A 87 8.26 11.15 -9.43
CA ARG A 87 8.28 9.70 -9.16
C ARG A 87 9.62 9.06 -9.51
N LEU A 88 10.17 9.37 -10.69
CA LEU A 88 11.49 8.88 -11.09
C LEU A 88 12.59 9.35 -10.14
N LYS A 89 12.57 10.63 -9.74
CA LYS A 89 13.53 11.17 -8.77
C LYS A 89 13.37 10.56 -7.38
N ALA A 90 12.14 10.31 -6.93
CA ALA A 90 11.88 9.67 -5.65
C ALA A 90 12.41 8.22 -5.62
N GLU A 91 12.17 7.47 -6.70
CA GLU A 91 12.67 6.10 -6.83
C GLU A 91 14.21 6.08 -6.86
N ALA A 92 14.82 6.93 -7.69
CA ALA A 92 16.28 7.05 -7.74
C ALA A 92 16.88 7.49 -6.40
N MET A 93 16.23 8.40 -5.68
CA MET A 93 16.65 8.83 -4.34
C MET A 93 16.57 7.67 -3.34
N LYS A 94 15.48 6.89 -3.35
CA LYS A 94 15.31 5.70 -2.51
C LYS A 94 16.43 4.71 -2.76
N GLU A 95 16.67 4.34 -4.01
CA GLU A 95 17.76 3.41 -4.38
C GLU A 95 19.12 3.93 -3.94
N ALA A 96 19.41 5.22 -4.15
CA ALA A 96 20.68 5.82 -3.77
C ALA A 96 20.90 5.82 -2.24
N ILE A 97 19.87 6.11 -1.45
CA ILE A 97 19.94 6.05 0.02
C ILE A 97 20.17 4.60 0.48
N PHE A 98 19.41 3.63 -0.06
CA PHE A 98 19.56 2.23 0.29
C PHE A 98 20.96 1.71 -0.06
N ARG A 99 21.45 2.02 -1.26
CA ARG A 99 22.82 1.68 -1.67
C ARG A 99 23.85 2.31 -0.76
N ALA A 100 23.73 3.61 -0.45
CA ALA A 100 24.64 4.32 0.44
C ALA A 100 24.74 3.63 1.80
N HIS A 101 23.61 3.21 2.37
CA HIS A 101 23.56 2.55 3.68
C HIS A 101 24.04 1.09 3.64
N PHE A 102 23.42 0.25 2.80
CA PHE A 102 23.61 -1.19 2.84
C PHE A 102 24.87 -1.66 2.11
N VAL A 103 25.22 -1.00 1.01
CA VAL A 103 26.36 -1.38 0.14
C VAL A 103 27.60 -0.56 0.49
N GLU A 104 27.48 0.78 0.51
CA GLU A 104 28.62 1.69 0.70
C GLU A 104 28.95 1.95 2.17
N LYS A 105 28.13 1.43 3.10
CA LYS A 105 28.29 1.57 4.56
C LYS A 105 28.38 3.04 5.04
N LYS A 106 27.74 3.96 4.33
CA LYS A 106 27.67 5.38 4.71
C LYS A 106 26.60 5.62 5.76
N ASN A 107 26.85 6.58 6.64
CA ASN A 107 25.88 7.02 7.64
C ASN A 107 24.81 7.91 7.00
N ILE A 108 23.64 7.34 6.68
CA ILE A 108 22.50 8.09 6.13
C ILE A 108 21.78 8.97 7.16
N GLY A 109 22.17 8.93 8.43
CA GLY A 109 21.78 9.91 9.45
C GLY A 109 22.57 11.22 9.38
N ASP A 110 23.67 11.26 8.61
CA ASP A 110 24.42 12.49 8.37
C ASP A 110 23.81 13.31 7.22
N ILE A 111 23.42 14.55 7.52
CA ILE A 111 22.88 15.51 6.55
C ILE A 111 23.85 15.74 5.37
N LYS A 112 25.17 15.65 5.58
CA LYS A 112 26.16 15.80 4.51
C LYS A 112 26.02 14.68 3.48
N VAL A 113 25.88 13.44 3.93
CA VAL A 113 25.68 12.27 3.05
C VAL A 113 24.37 12.42 2.26
N LEU A 114 23.29 12.83 2.91
CA LEU A 114 22.00 13.05 2.23
C LEU A 114 22.05 14.21 1.21
N LYS A 115 22.82 15.27 1.52
CA LYS A 115 23.07 16.38 0.59
C LYS A 115 23.83 15.93 -0.66
N GLU A 116 24.90 15.17 -0.50
CA GLU A 116 25.68 14.64 -1.63
C GLU A 116 24.83 13.74 -2.54
N ILE A 117 23.98 12.89 -1.96
CA ILE A 117 23.04 12.07 -2.73
C ILE A 117 22.07 12.95 -3.51
N GLY A 118 21.47 13.96 -2.85
CA GLY A 118 20.53 14.88 -3.51
C GLY A 118 21.17 15.72 -4.63
N GLU A 119 22.43 16.13 -4.47
CA GLU A 119 23.20 16.83 -5.51
C GLU A 119 23.42 15.97 -6.74
N LYS A 120 23.82 14.70 -6.56
CA LYS A 120 23.97 13.74 -7.67
C LYS A 120 22.67 13.50 -8.43
N MET A 121 21.52 13.63 -7.77
CA MET A 121 20.18 13.49 -8.36
C MET A 121 19.62 14.80 -8.94
N GLY A 122 20.40 15.88 -8.93
CA GLY A 122 19.97 17.18 -9.46
C GLY A 122 18.85 17.84 -8.65
N LEU A 123 18.78 17.60 -7.34
CA LEU A 123 17.82 18.26 -6.43
C LEU A 123 18.31 19.66 -6.01
N GLY A 124 19.60 19.96 -6.17
CA GLY A 124 20.20 21.28 -6.07
C GLY A 124 20.15 21.93 -4.67
N ILE A 125 20.53 23.21 -4.62
CA ILE A 125 20.67 24.00 -3.37
C ILE A 125 19.34 24.09 -2.61
N SER A 126 18.22 24.15 -3.33
CA SER A 126 16.89 24.25 -2.73
C SER A 126 16.60 23.05 -1.83
N PHE A 127 16.94 21.83 -2.26
CA PHE A 127 16.78 20.63 -1.45
C PHE A 127 17.64 20.66 -0.19
N SER A 128 18.92 21.03 -0.30
CA SER A 128 19.80 21.12 0.86
C SER A 128 19.31 22.13 1.90
N LYS A 129 18.75 23.26 1.44
CA LYS A 129 18.18 24.28 2.33
C LYS A 129 16.96 23.71 3.09
N LYS A 130 16.03 23.07 2.38
CA LYS A 130 14.82 22.48 2.97
C LYS A 130 15.14 21.32 3.93
N LEU A 131 16.12 20.49 3.57
CA LEU A 131 16.60 19.39 4.42
C LEU A 131 17.15 19.92 5.75
N ARG A 132 17.96 20.99 5.72
CA ARG A 132 18.52 21.63 6.91
C ARG A 132 17.47 22.37 7.74
N ALA A 133 16.49 22.98 7.09
CA ALA A 133 15.41 23.70 7.75
C ALA A 133 14.40 22.76 8.43
N GLY A 134 14.44 21.45 8.14
CA GLY A 134 13.52 20.49 8.72
C GLY A 134 12.08 20.68 8.21
N ASP A 135 11.90 21.15 6.98
CA ASP A 135 10.60 21.48 6.39
C ASP A 135 9.56 20.35 6.52
N LYS A 136 10.03 19.10 6.57
CA LYS A 136 9.21 17.88 6.67
C LYS A 136 9.17 17.27 8.08
N ALA A 137 9.69 17.94 9.11
CA ALA A 137 9.71 17.42 10.48
C ALA A 137 8.31 17.09 11.02
N LYS A 138 7.29 17.91 10.71
CA LYS A 138 5.90 17.64 11.10
C LYS A 138 5.32 16.41 10.42
N ASP A 139 5.63 16.20 9.14
CA ASP A 139 5.16 15.03 8.38
C ASP A 139 5.83 13.76 8.91
N VAL A 140 7.13 13.82 9.24
CA VAL A 140 7.85 12.74 9.92
C VAL A 140 7.21 12.42 11.27
N GLN A 141 6.88 13.44 12.07
CA GLN A 141 6.24 13.22 13.38
C GLN A 141 4.88 12.51 13.24
N LYS A 142 4.04 12.92 12.28
CA LYS A 142 2.76 12.24 11.99
C LYS A 142 2.96 10.78 11.60
N ALA A 143 3.98 10.48 10.78
CA ALA A 143 4.29 9.11 10.39
C ALA A 143 4.72 8.26 11.59
N LEU A 144 5.52 8.82 12.50
CA LEU A 144 5.93 8.16 13.74
C LEU A 144 4.75 7.95 14.70
N ASP A 145 3.85 8.94 14.82
CA ASP A 145 2.63 8.82 15.62
C ASP A 145 1.73 7.70 15.10
N MET A 146 1.56 7.63 13.78
CA MET A 146 0.82 6.55 13.12
C MET A 146 1.46 5.18 13.36
N ALA A 147 2.78 5.06 13.17
CA ALA A 147 3.50 3.81 13.42
C ALA A 147 3.33 3.35 14.88
N ARG A 148 3.40 4.29 15.85
CA ARG A 148 3.16 4.01 17.27
C ARG A 148 1.72 3.59 17.55
N ALA A 149 0.73 4.25 16.93
CA ALA A 149 -0.68 3.89 17.07
C ALA A 149 -0.98 2.46 16.58
N TYR A 150 -0.28 2.01 15.53
CA TYR A 150 -0.35 0.62 15.05
C TYR A 150 0.53 -0.37 15.82
N GLY A 151 1.32 0.08 16.80
CA GLY A 151 2.24 -0.79 17.54
C GLY A 151 3.43 -1.29 16.73
N VAL A 152 3.84 -0.57 15.69
CA VAL A 152 4.98 -0.96 14.82
C VAL A 152 6.29 -0.83 15.59
N THR A 153 6.99 -1.96 15.80
CA THR A 153 8.28 -2.02 16.51
C THR A 153 9.46 -2.43 15.63
N GLU A 154 9.22 -2.84 14.39
CA GLU A 154 10.27 -3.29 13.48
C GLU A 154 9.95 -3.01 12.01
N THR A 155 10.96 -3.20 11.17
CA THR A 155 10.85 -3.03 9.72
C THR A 155 11.42 -4.25 8.98
N PRO A 156 10.79 -4.70 7.88
CA PRO A 156 9.51 -4.25 7.36
C PRO A 156 8.32 -4.73 8.23
N THR A 157 7.28 -3.92 8.33
CA THR A 157 5.97 -4.29 8.92
C THR A 157 4.88 -3.96 7.91
N LEU A 158 3.90 -4.84 7.77
CA LEU A 158 2.71 -4.64 6.94
C LEU A 158 1.48 -4.50 7.83
N ILE A 159 0.67 -3.46 7.56
CA ILE A 159 -0.67 -3.29 8.10
C ILE A 159 -1.67 -3.55 6.96
N ILE A 160 -2.46 -4.60 7.09
CA ILE A 160 -3.43 -5.05 6.09
C ILE A 160 -4.83 -4.79 6.65
N ALA A 161 -5.72 -4.22 5.81
CA ALA A 161 -7.10 -3.86 6.18
C ALA A 161 -7.24 -2.93 7.41
N GLY A 162 -6.17 -2.27 7.83
CA GLY A 162 -6.17 -1.35 8.99
C GLY A 162 -6.23 -2.04 10.36
N ASN A 163 -6.28 -3.36 10.42
CA ASN A 163 -6.41 -4.12 11.68
C ASN A 163 -5.54 -5.38 11.77
N ILE A 164 -4.90 -5.80 10.67
CA ILE A 164 -4.00 -6.96 10.68
C ILE A 164 -2.56 -6.48 10.53
N MET A 165 -1.72 -6.73 11.54
CA MET A 165 -0.29 -6.45 11.49
C MET A 165 0.49 -7.74 11.29
N THR A 166 1.43 -7.77 10.35
CA THR A 166 2.35 -8.89 10.13
C THR A 166 3.75 -8.40 9.78
N SER A 167 4.77 -9.13 10.23
CA SER A 167 6.18 -8.78 10.03
C SER A 167 7.05 -10.05 10.00
N PRO A 168 8.30 -9.97 9.49
CA PRO A 168 9.19 -11.14 9.44
C PRO A 168 9.49 -11.79 10.79
N HIS A 169 9.45 -11.06 11.91
CA HIS A 169 9.76 -11.62 13.23
C HIS A 169 8.79 -12.72 13.65
N ALA A 170 7.52 -12.62 13.28
CA ALA A 170 6.53 -13.69 13.50
C ALA A 170 6.89 -15.02 12.80
N PHE A 171 7.81 -14.96 11.83
CA PHE A 171 8.27 -16.10 11.03
C PHE A 171 9.75 -16.42 11.26
N ASN A 172 10.31 -16.04 12.41
CA ASN A 172 11.74 -16.21 12.72
C ASN A 172 12.64 -15.63 11.61
N HIS A 173 12.23 -14.47 11.07
CA HIS A 173 12.86 -13.77 9.95
C HIS A 173 12.93 -14.56 8.63
N ASN A 174 12.12 -15.63 8.48
CA ASN A 174 11.97 -16.32 7.20
C ASN A 174 11.09 -15.50 6.24
N ILE A 175 11.74 -14.84 5.28
CA ILE A 175 11.10 -13.94 4.32
C ILE A 175 10.12 -14.67 3.38
N ASP A 176 10.39 -15.92 3.01
CA ASP A 176 9.48 -16.68 2.14
C ASP A 176 8.22 -17.12 2.89
N ALA A 177 8.34 -17.51 4.16
CA ALA A 177 7.20 -17.81 5.02
C ALA A 177 6.36 -16.55 5.28
N PHE A 178 7.01 -15.42 5.59
CA PHE A 178 6.36 -14.13 5.71
C PHE A 178 5.60 -13.73 4.44
N ARG A 179 6.24 -13.85 3.27
CA ARG A 179 5.60 -13.56 1.97
C ARG A 179 4.37 -14.43 1.75
N LYS A 180 4.49 -15.75 1.98
CA LYS A 180 3.37 -16.70 1.84
C LYS A 180 2.22 -16.35 2.79
N ASN A 181 2.53 -15.97 4.03
CA ASN A 181 1.51 -15.54 4.99
C ASN A 181 0.80 -14.26 4.54
N ALA A 182 1.55 -13.24 4.10
CA ALA A 182 0.96 -12.00 3.61
C ALA A 182 0.04 -12.26 2.40
N MET A 183 0.47 -13.10 1.46
CA MET A 183 -0.36 -13.52 0.31
C MET A 183 -1.61 -14.27 0.76
N MET A 184 -1.49 -15.21 1.71
CA MET A 184 -2.63 -15.94 2.24
C MET A 184 -3.67 -15.02 2.90
N ILE A 185 -3.22 -14.03 3.69
CA ILE A 185 -4.10 -13.01 4.29
C ILE A 185 -4.84 -12.26 3.18
N LEU A 186 -4.11 -11.72 2.20
CA LEU A 186 -4.70 -10.99 1.09
C LEU A 186 -5.70 -11.85 0.30
N GLU A 187 -5.35 -13.11 -0.02
CA GLU A 187 -6.21 -14.07 -0.71
C GLU A 187 -7.46 -14.43 0.09
N SER A 188 -7.37 -14.53 1.42
CA SER A 188 -8.52 -14.81 2.29
C SER A 188 -9.56 -13.69 2.28
N MET A 189 -9.14 -12.44 2.02
CA MET A 189 -10.04 -11.30 1.87
C MET A 189 -10.81 -11.34 0.53
N LEU A 190 -10.45 -12.26 -0.38
CA LEU A 190 -11.04 -12.39 -1.70
C LEU A 190 -12.15 -13.45 -1.77
N LYS A 191 -12.28 -14.29 -0.74
CA LYS A 191 -13.24 -15.41 -0.70
C LYS A 191 -14.57 -14.95 -0.14
#